data_AF-A0A819JDD0-F1
#
_entry.id   AF-A0A819JDD0-F1
#
_cell.length_a   1.000
_cell.length_b   1.000
_cell.length_c   1.000
_cell.angle_alpha   90.00
_cell.angle_beta   90.00
_cell.angle_gamma   90.00
#
_symmetry.space_group_name_H-M   'P 1'
#
loop_
_entity.id
_entity.type
_entity.pdbx_description
1 polymer ?
#
loop_
_entity_poly.entity_id
_entity_poly.type
_entity_poly.pdbx_seq_one_letter_code
_entity_poly.pdbx_strand_id
1 'polypeptide(L)' 'PPSTPEAPTVDEIFATTCRIQWTPPSSDGGTPLTGYIVERRLQGASRWSKVTKLIIPADTTQIKAEELIEGSEYEFRV' A
#
# COMPACT_ATOMS: atom_id res chain seq x y z
N PRO A 1 10.01 -14.37 10.24
CA PRO A 1 8.99 -13.46 9.64
C PRO A 1 9.74 -12.43 8.80
N PRO A 2 9.20 -11.99 7.64
CA PRO A 2 9.84 -10.94 6.85
C PRO A 2 9.97 -9.66 7.68
N SER A 3 11.01 -8.88 7.42
CA SER A 3 11.15 -7.54 8.01
C SER A 3 9.98 -6.67 7.55
N THR A 4 9.56 -5.71 8.40
CA THR A 4 8.55 -4.71 7.99
C THR A 4 9.06 -3.98 6.75
N PRO A 5 8.27 -3.88 5.67
CA PRO A 5 8.64 -3.07 4.51
C PRO A 5 8.82 -1.60 4.92
N GLU A 6 9.61 -0.85 4.16
CA GLU A 6 9.70 0.59 4.36
C GLU A 6 8.34 1.26 4.13
N ALA A 7 8.14 2.42 4.75
CA ALA A 7 6.91 3.19 4.56
C ALA A 7 6.69 3.46 3.06
N PRO A 8 5.48 3.23 2.54
CA PRO A 8 5.20 3.50 1.13
C PRO A 8 5.30 5.01 0.85
N THR A 9 5.83 5.32 -0.32
CA THR A 9 5.79 6.65 -0.92
C THR A 9 4.54 6.80 -1.77
N VAL A 10 3.94 7.99 -1.74
CA VAL A 10 2.76 8.32 -2.53
C VAL A 10 3.11 9.45 -3.48
N ASP A 11 2.76 9.28 -4.75
CA ASP A 11 3.01 10.24 -5.82
C ASP A 11 1.85 10.22 -6.84
N GLU A 12 1.96 10.99 -7.93
CA GLU A 12 0.91 11.11 -8.96
C GLU A 12 -0.50 11.26 -8.38
N ILE A 13 -0.65 12.22 -7.46
CA ILE A 13 -1.90 12.45 -6.74
C ILE A 13 -2.89 13.21 -7.63
N PHE A 14 -4.02 12.57 -7.90
CA PHE A 14 -5.17 13.10 -8.60
C PHE A 14 -6.40 13.10 -7.68
N ALA A 15 -7.49 13.74 -8.13
CA ALA A 15 -8.71 13.93 -7.32
C ALA A 15 -9.28 12.62 -6.72
N THR A 16 -9.20 11.51 -7.46
CA THR A 16 -9.78 10.22 -7.04
C THR A 16 -8.78 9.06 -7.03
N THR A 17 -7.52 9.33 -7.38
CA THR A 17 -6.49 8.29 -7.52
C THR A 17 -5.12 8.80 -7.12
N CYS A 18 -4.26 7.94 -6.58
CA CYS A 18 -2.85 8.23 -6.42
C CYS A 18 -2.00 6.99 -6.75
N ARG A 19 -0.72 7.19 -7.00
CA ARG A 19 0.24 6.10 -7.15
C ARG A 19 0.95 5.86 -5.82
N ILE A 20 1.04 4.59 -5.42
CA ILE A 20 1.69 4.15 -4.19
C ILE A 20 2.85 3.25 -4.59
N GLN A 21 4.04 3.54 -4.09
CA GLN A 21 5.24 2.72 -4.29
C GLN A 21 5.87 2.38 -2.94
N TRP A 22 6.44 1.18 -2.81
CA TRP A 22 7.15 0.76 -1.60
C TRP A 22 8.44 0.01 -1.94
N THR A 23 9.34 -0.09 -0.97
CA THR A 23 10.54 -0.92 -1.09
C THR A 23 10.24 -2.33 -0.60
N PRO A 24 10.68 -3.38 -1.31
CA PRO A 24 10.62 -4.74 -0.79
C PRO A 24 11.42 -4.86 0.53
N PRO A 25 11.01 -5.74 1.46
CA PRO A 25 11.74 -5.92 2.71
C PRO A 25 13.16 -6.46 2.43
N SER A 26 14.12 -6.05 3.25
CA SER A 26 15.53 -6.46 3.12
C SER A 26 15.78 -7.94 3.39
N SER A 27 14.84 -8.61 4.05
CA SER A 27 14.87 -10.04 4.31
C SER A 27 13.45 -10.59 4.35
N ASP A 28 13.19 -11.62 3.54
CA ASP A 28 11.92 -12.35 3.54
C ASP A 28 11.79 -13.30 4.75
N GLY A 29 12.79 -13.32 5.64
CA GLY A 29 12.73 -14.02 6.92
C GLY A 29 12.68 -15.55 6.81
N GLY A 30 13.13 -16.11 5.67
CA GLY A 30 13.24 -17.54 5.42
C GLY A 30 12.05 -18.18 4.69
N THR A 31 11.00 -17.41 4.39
CA THR A 31 9.83 -17.87 3.61
C THR A 31 9.74 -17.03 2.34
N PRO A 32 9.48 -17.61 1.15
CA PRO A 32 9.32 -16.82 -0.06
C PRO A 32 8.16 -15.83 0.09
N LEU A 33 8.42 -14.57 -0.22
CA LEU A 33 7.39 -13.54 -0.27
C LEU A 33 6.41 -13.87 -1.40
N THR A 34 5.14 -14.03 -1.07
CA THR A 34 4.09 -14.35 -2.05
C THR A 34 3.45 -13.10 -2.63
N GLY A 35 3.53 -11.98 -1.93
CA GLY A 35 2.99 -10.71 -2.36
C GLY A 35 2.75 -9.70 -1.25
N TYR A 36 2.15 -8.58 -1.62
CA TYR A 36 1.87 -7.43 -0.76
C TYR A 36 0.37 -7.17 -0.64
N ILE A 37 -0.03 -6.54 0.46
CA ILE A 37 -1.39 -6.04 0.66
C ILE A 37 -1.29 -4.57 1.02
N VAL A 38 -1.73 -3.70 0.11
CA VAL A 38 -1.81 -2.28 0.41
C VAL A 38 -3.14 -2.00 1.09
N GLU A 39 -3.09 -1.35 2.23
CA GLU A 39 -4.25 -0.87 2.96
C GLU A 39 -4.25 0.65 3.06
N ARG A 40 -5.45 1.22 3.06
CA ARG A 40 -5.71 2.64 3.26
C ARG A 40 -6.59 2.87 4.48
N ARG A 41 -6.44 4.03 5.09
CA ARG A 41 -7.31 4.48 6.18
C ARG A 41 -7.56 5.97 6.03
N LEU A 42 -8.79 6.40 6.20
CA LEU A 42 -9.09 7.84 6.31
C LEU A 42 -8.45 8.38 7.58
N GLN A 43 -7.84 9.57 7.51
CA GLN A 43 -7.26 10.21 8.68
C GLN A 43 -8.35 10.39 9.76
N GLY A 44 -8.06 9.92 10.97
CA GLY A 44 -9.02 9.90 12.08
C GLY A 44 -9.98 8.70 12.11
N ALA A 45 -10.03 7.86 11.07
CA ALA A 45 -10.72 6.59 11.13
C ALA A 45 -9.88 5.53 11.86
N SER A 46 -10.52 4.60 12.56
CA SER A 46 -9.82 3.53 13.28
C SER A 46 -9.48 2.32 12.39
N ARG A 47 -10.17 2.17 11.25
CA ARG A 47 -10.17 0.94 10.46
C ARG A 47 -9.42 1.09 9.13
N TRP A 48 -8.43 0.21 8.93
CA TRP A 48 -7.78 0.02 7.64
C TRP A 48 -8.66 -0.79 6.69
N SER A 49 -8.64 -0.41 5.41
CA SER A 49 -9.34 -1.08 4.32
C SER A 49 -8.38 -1.41 3.20
N LYS A 50 -8.50 -2.58 2.57
CA LYS A 50 -7.64 -2.96 1.45
C LYS A 50 -7.87 -2.03 0.25
N VAL A 51 -6.79 -1.59 -0.37
CA VAL A 51 -6.81 -0.82 -1.63
C VAL A 51 -7.10 -1.75 -2.79
N THR A 52 -6.52 -2.95 -2.79
CA THR A 52 -6.70 -3.95 -3.84
C THR A 52 -7.57 -5.12 -3.37
N LYS A 53 -8.35 -5.71 -4.29
CA LYS A 53 -9.14 -6.92 -4.02
C LYS A 53 -8.26 -8.18 -3.92
N LEU A 54 -7.18 -8.22 -4.68
CA LEU A 54 -6.23 -9.33 -4.76
C LEU A 54 -4.90 -8.96 -4.12
N ILE A 55 -4.16 -9.99 -3.70
CA ILE A 55 -2.77 -9.86 -3.25
C ILE A 55 -1.93 -9.37 -4.43
N ILE A 56 -1.11 -8.37 -4.19
CA ILE A 56 -0.21 -7.79 -5.18
C ILE A 56 0.97 -8.74 -5.33
N PRO A 57 1.34 -9.17 -6.55
CA PRO A 57 2.48 -10.08 -6.75
C PRO A 57 3.77 -9.57 -6.12
N ALA A 58 4.64 -10.46 -5.64
CA ALA A 58 5.89 -10.09 -4.96
C ALA A 58 6.90 -9.35 -5.86
N ASP A 59 6.78 -9.48 -7.17
CA ASP A 59 7.54 -8.74 -8.18
C ASP A 59 7.00 -7.32 -8.45
N THR A 60 5.83 -6.99 -7.88
CA THR A 60 5.19 -5.69 -8.02
C THR A 60 5.35 -4.87 -6.74
N THR A 61 5.98 -3.70 -6.86
CA THR A 61 6.25 -2.78 -5.75
C THR A 61 5.57 -1.41 -5.90
N GLN A 62 4.62 -1.33 -6.83
CA GLN A 62 3.82 -0.14 -7.07
C GLN A 62 2.39 -0.49 -7.49
N ILE A 63 1.42 0.30 -7.05
CA ILE A 63 0.03 0.23 -7.53
C ILE A 63 -0.58 1.62 -7.66
N LYS A 64 -1.67 1.68 -8.42
CA LYS A 64 -2.58 2.81 -8.42
C LYS A 64 -3.68 2.55 -7.38
N ALA A 65 -3.78 3.42 -6.38
CA ALA A 65 -4.93 3.44 -5.48
C ALA A 65 -6.05 4.25 -6.12
N GLU A 66 -7.25 3.68 -6.16
CA GLU A 66 -8.44 4.28 -6.76
C GLU A 66 -9.53 4.47 -5.70
N GLU A 67 -10.65 5.07 -6.08
CA GLU A 67 -11.78 5.34 -5.17
C GLU A 67 -11.40 6.23 -3.98
N LEU A 68 -10.49 7.20 -4.19
CA LEU A 68 -10.21 8.25 -3.22
C LEU A 68 -11.26 9.36 -3.33
N ILE A 69 -11.50 10.04 -2.21
CA ILE A 69 -12.40 11.19 -2.13
C ILE A 69 -11.55 12.45 -2.10
N GLU A 70 -11.82 13.35 -3.05
CA GLU A 70 -11.15 14.65 -3.10
C GLU A 70 -11.35 15.42 -1.79
N GLY A 71 -10.27 16.04 -1.29
CA GLY A 71 -10.29 16.77 -0.02
C GLY A 71 -10.24 15.90 1.22
N SER A 72 -10.13 14.57 1.09
CA SER A 72 -9.91 13.66 2.22
C SER A 72 -8.45 13.29 2.38
N GLU A 73 -7.99 13.22 3.63
CA GLU A 73 -6.65 12.73 3.98
C GLU A 73 -6.68 11.21 4.19
N TYR A 74 -5.74 10.50 3.57
CA TYR A 74 -5.59 9.06 3.67
C TYR A 74 -4.18 8.68 4.14
N GLU A 75 -4.11 7.69 5.02
CA GLU A 75 -2.89 7.00 5.39
C GLU A 75 -2.81 5.67 4.64
N PHE A 76 -1.61 5.30 4.18
CA PHE A 76 -1.36 4.07 3.45
C PHE A 76 -0.30 3.22 4.14
N ARG A 77 -0.44 1.89 4.07
CA ARG A 77 0.55 0.92 4.54
C ARG A 77 0.62 -0.31 3.64
N VAL A 78 1.75 -1.01 3.70
CA VAL A 78 2.06 -2.24 2.95
C VAL A 78 2.48 -3.34 3.91
#